data_AF-A0A931G185-F1
#
_entry.id   AF-A0A931G185-F1
#
_cell.length_a   1.000
_cell.length_b   1.000
_cell.length_c   1.000
_cell.angle_alpha   90.00
_cell.angle_beta   90.00
_cell.angle_gamma   90.00
#
_symmetry.space_group_name_H-M   'P 1'
#
loop_
_entity.id
_entity.type
_entity.pdbx_description
1 polymer ?
#
loop_
_entity_poly.entity_id
_entity_poly.type
_entity_poly.pdbx_seq_one_letter_code
_entity_poly.pdbx_strand_id
1 'polypeptide(L)'
;MLSEENKAPARSRRNSLPAGPATLSMIRRSVLVNPEQALRTLHRRDDWEPPVRALLLAETHLRLHCVTADDQGFHLREAFGAAQSAQALTVVTGVADERLFAASAVVADIACCAGDPAAVAECTEYFKLAAAVHDEVRAYCAAAMRAVAQFHWLDCVAGRALLESVHRRCLDWADGADFAQMVADTLTVMALACDGSGYRLDPRAWAPVPGGMLHPEVLHPPARYLTSRLRRRMPAHTCGAASPPAV
;
A
#
# COMPACT_ATOMS: atom_id res chain seq x y z
N MET A 1 44.73 21.45 37.40
CA MET A 1 44.44 20.04 37.73
C MET A 1 42.92 19.92 37.77
N LEU A 2 42.29 19.51 36.66
CA LEU A 2 41.80 18.14 36.38
C LEU A 2 40.75 17.73 37.44
N SER A 3 39.48 17.43 37.18
CA SER A 3 38.88 16.80 36.00
C SER A 3 37.34 16.93 35.97
N GLU A 4 36.83 17.06 34.75
CA GLU A 4 35.72 16.28 34.15
C GLU A 4 34.47 15.94 34.98
N GLU A 5 33.37 16.66 34.75
CA GLU A 5 32.02 16.09 34.81
C GLU A 5 31.47 15.93 33.40
N ASN A 6 31.89 14.83 32.75
CA ASN A 6 31.33 14.37 31.49
C ASN A 6 30.04 13.59 31.79
N LYS A 7 28.88 14.27 31.77
CA LYS A 7 27.56 13.62 31.81
C LYS A 7 27.34 12.82 30.52
N ALA A 8 27.57 11.51 30.60
CA ALA A 8 27.14 10.58 29.55
C ALA A 8 25.60 10.60 29.41
N PRO A 9 25.05 10.68 28.19
CA PRO A 9 23.60 10.65 28.01
C PRO A 9 23.05 9.24 28.22
N ALA A 10 21.85 9.20 28.81
CA ALA A 10 21.09 8.00 29.12
C ALA A 10 20.98 7.06 27.91
N ARG A 11 21.48 5.83 28.07
CA ARG A 11 21.32 4.74 27.11
C ARG A 11 19.82 4.53 26.84
N SER A 12 19.44 4.79 25.59
CA SER A 12 18.17 4.38 24.98
C SER A 12 17.84 2.93 25.39
N ARG A 13 16.71 2.76 26.10
CA ARG A 13 16.14 1.44 26.40
C ARG A 13 15.79 0.78 25.07
N ARG A 14 16.66 -0.10 24.59
CA ARG A 14 16.37 -1.00 23.47
C ARG A 14 15.17 -1.85 23.89
N ASN A 15 14.03 -1.61 23.25
CA ASN A 15 12.91 -2.55 23.24
C ASN A 15 13.35 -3.81 22.49
N SER A 16 14.10 -4.68 23.16
CA SER A 16 14.39 -6.03 22.70
C SER A 16 13.12 -6.85 22.80
N LEU A 17 12.67 -7.37 21.66
CA LEU A 17 11.57 -8.34 21.59
C LEU A 17 11.92 -9.59 22.43
N PRO A 18 10.94 -10.22 23.10
CA PRO A 18 11.16 -11.41 23.91
C PRO A 18 11.70 -12.58 23.08
N ALA A 19 12.58 -13.37 23.69
CA ALA A 19 13.38 -14.44 23.06
C ALA A 19 12.60 -15.76 22.75
N GLY A 20 11.32 -15.66 22.39
CA GLY A 20 10.52 -16.78 21.88
C GLY A 20 10.44 -16.77 20.34
N PRO A 21 9.88 -17.82 19.70
CA PRO A 21 9.57 -17.77 18.28
C PRO A 21 8.59 -16.61 18.04
N ALA A 22 9.05 -15.52 17.41
CA ALA A 22 8.16 -14.39 17.16
C ALA A 22 7.05 -14.87 16.24
N THR A 23 5.80 -14.71 16.69
CA THR A 23 4.62 -15.09 15.93
C THR A 23 4.40 -14.11 14.78
N LEU A 24 3.58 -14.50 13.79
CA LEU A 24 3.17 -13.62 12.69
C LEU A 24 2.56 -12.32 13.16
N SER A 25 1.73 -12.37 14.21
CA SER A 25 1.18 -11.17 14.83
C SER A 25 2.25 -10.25 15.42
N MET A 26 3.32 -10.81 16.02
CA MET A 26 4.43 -10.02 16.54
C MET A 26 5.23 -9.34 15.42
N ILE A 27 5.53 -10.05 14.33
CA ILE A 27 6.25 -9.46 13.20
C ILE A 27 5.39 -8.39 12.52
N ARG A 28 4.11 -8.67 12.22
CA ARG A 28 3.17 -7.68 11.66
C ARG A 28 3.19 -6.38 12.48
N ARG A 29 3.04 -6.49 13.80
CA ARG A 29 3.12 -5.34 14.70
C ARG A 29 4.48 -4.65 14.65
N SER A 30 5.57 -5.41 14.58
CA SER A 30 6.91 -4.85 14.46
C SER A 30 7.09 -4.07 13.15
N VAL A 31 6.53 -4.53 12.03
CA VAL A 31 6.60 -3.79 10.75
C VAL A 31 5.90 -2.44 10.86
N LEU A 32 4.74 -2.39 11.51
CA LEU A 32 3.96 -1.17 11.68
C LEU A 32 4.66 -0.14 12.59
N VAL A 33 5.30 -0.62 13.67
CA VAL A 33 5.87 0.24 14.73
C VAL A 33 7.37 0.54 14.52
N ASN A 34 8.15 -0.44 14.08
CA ASN A 34 9.60 -0.35 13.91
C ASN A 34 10.04 -1.17 12.68
N PRO A 35 9.80 -0.67 11.46
CA PRO A 35 10.04 -1.41 10.23
C PRO A 35 11.51 -1.77 10.02
N GLU A 36 12.46 -0.94 10.48
CA GLU A 36 13.89 -1.28 10.41
C GLU A 36 14.25 -2.50 11.25
N GLN A 37 13.71 -2.58 12.48
CA GLN A 37 13.93 -3.74 13.33
C GLN A 37 13.25 -4.98 12.76
N ALA A 38 12.03 -4.82 12.22
CA ALA A 38 11.33 -5.91 11.55
C ALA A 38 12.13 -6.45 10.36
N LEU A 39 12.69 -5.56 9.53
CA LEU A 39 13.54 -5.93 8.39
C LEU A 39 14.75 -6.75 8.83
N ARG A 40 15.47 -6.30 9.88
CA ARG A 40 16.60 -7.04 10.46
C ARG A 40 16.18 -8.42 10.96
N THR A 41 15.01 -8.53 11.60
CA THR A 41 14.49 -9.82 12.08
C THR A 41 14.12 -10.74 10.92
N LEU A 42 13.47 -10.22 9.87
CA LEU A 42 13.08 -10.99 8.68
C LEU A 42 14.30 -11.50 7.90
N HIS A 43 15.38 -10.73 7.81
CA HIS A 43 16.61 -11.22 7.16
C HIS A 43 17.36 -12.28 7.97
N ARG A 44 17.29 -12.24 9.31
CA ARG A 44 17.99 -13.20 10.17
C ARG A 44 17.24 -14.51 10.39
N ARG A 45 15.95 -14.55 10.04
CA ARG A 45 15.09 -15.72 10.26
C ARG A 45 14.86 -16.45 8.94
N ASP A 46 15.30 -17.70 8.89
CA ASP A 46 15.09 -18.62 7.76
C ASP A 46 14.05 -19.71 8.08
N ASP A 47 13.45 -19.66 9.28
CA ASP A 47 12.42 -20.61 9.74
C ASP A 47 11.00 -20.27 9.29
N TRP A 48 10.85 -19.25 8.44
CA TRP A 48 9.58 -18.82 7.86
C TRP A 48 9.36 -19.43 6.48
N GLU A 49 8.11 -19.78 6.17
CA GLU A 49 7.75 -20.20 4.82
C GLU A 49 8.18 -19.12 3.80
N PRO A 50 8.89 -19.48 2.71
CA PRO A 50 9.47 -18.51 1.80
C PRO A 50 8.48 -17.47 1.23
N PRO A 51 7.26 -17.84 0.78
CA PRO A 51 6.29 -16.85 0.29
C PRO A 51 5.86 -15.85 1.37
N VAL A 52 5.66 -16.33 2.60
CA VAL A 52 5.22 -15.51 3.74
C VAL A 52 6.31 -14.51 4.12
N ARG A 53 7.57 -14.98 4.19
CA ARG A 53 8.73 -14.12 4.47
C ARG A 53 8.89 -13.06 3.38
N ALA A 54 8.79 -13.45 2.11
CA ALA A 54 8.91 -12.53 0.98
C ALA A 54 7.82 -11.45 1.00
N LEU A 55 6.56 -11.80 1.33
CA LEU A 55 5.47 -10.82 1.48
C LEU A 55 5.72 -9.83 2.62
N LEU A 56 6.15 -10.34 3.78
CA LEU A 56 6.49 -9.49 4.91
C LEU A 56 7.66 -8.56 4.59
N LEU A 57 8.68 -9.05 3.86
CA LEU A 57 9.78 -8.21 3.38
C LEU A 57 9.27 -7.13 2.43
N ALA A 58 8.40 -7.47 1.47
CA ALA A 58 7.83 -6.53 0.52
C ALA A 58 7.08 -5.39 1.23
N GLU A 59 6.14 -5.72 2.12
CA GLU A 59 5.38 -4.70 2.85
C GLU A 59 6.24 -3.94 3.88
N THR A 60 7.29 -4.55 4.42
CA THR A 60 8.26 -3.86 5.30
C THR A 60 9.05 -2.82 4.53
N HIS A 61 9.57 -3.17 3.35
CA HIS A 61 10.27 -2.24 2.48
C HIS A 61 9.35 -1.13 1.98
N LEU A 62 8.13 -1.47 1.58
CA LEU A 62 7.12 -0.47 1.23
C LEU A 62 6.88 0.50 2.39
N ARG A 63 6.74 -0.02 3.63
CA ARG A 63 6.61 0.83 4.82
C ARG A 63 7.83 1.73 5.02
N LEU A 64 9.05 1.20 4.87
CA LEU A 64 10.29 1.96 4.98
C LEU A 64 10.32 3.11 3.98
N HIS A 65 10.07 2.83 2.70
CA HIS A 65 9.95 3.84 1.64
C HIS A 65 9.00 4.98 2.03
N CYS A 66 7.93 4.67 2.77
CA CYS A 66 6.95 5.67 3.18
C CYS A 66 7.35 6.49 4.41
N VAL A 67 8.30 6.03 5.24
CA VAL A 67 8.75 6.76 6.44
C VAL A 67 10.13 7.39 6.27
N THR A 68 10.96 6.89 5.35
CA THR A 68 12.29 7.42 5.05
C THR A 68 12.19 8.39 3.87
N ALA A 69 12.50 9.67 4.10
CA ALA A 69 12.39 10.71 3.06
C ALA A 69 13.51 10.65 1.99
N ASP A 70 14.62 9.95 2.27
CA ASP A 70 15.87 10.04 1.48
C ASP A 70 16.29 8.72 0.80
N ASP A 71 15.39 7.76 0.60
CA ASP A 71 15.77 6.41 0.15
C ASP A 71 16.10 6.29 -1.35
N GLN A 72 15.98 7.36 -2.14
CA GLN A 72 16.16 7.37 -3.60
C GLN A 72 15.44 6.20 -4.32
N GLY A 73 14.32 5.71 -3.76
CA GLY A 73 13.59 4.55 -4.30
C GLY A 73 14.26 3.20 -4.09
N PHE A 74 15.29 3.10 -3.23
CA PHE A 74 15.90 1.82 -2.85
C PHE A 74 14.86 0.87 -2.25
N HIS A 75 14.12 1.30 -1.21
CA HIS A 75 13.17 0.40 -0.58
C HIS A 75 11.98 0.06 -1.49
N LEU A 76 11.62 0.94 -2.42
CA LEU A 76 10.59 0.63 -3.40
C LEU A 76 11.02 -0.49 -4.37
N ARG A 77 12.28 -0.49 -4.81
CA ARG A 77 12.85 -1.57 -5.65
C ARG A 77 12.93 -2.89 -4.90
N GLU A 78 13.40 -2.86 -3.65
CA GLU A 78 13.45 -4.05 -2.79
C GLU A 78 12.04 -4.60 -2.51
N ALA A 79 11.07 -3.72 -2.28
CA ALA A 79 9.67 -4.11 -2.10
C ALA A 79 9.14 -4.85 -3.33
N PHE A 80 9.40 -4.30 -4.53
CA PHE A 80 8.95 -4.90 -5.78
C PHE A 80 9.59 -6.28 -6.02
N GLY A 81 10.91 -6.39 -5.86
CA GLY A 81 11.61 -7.67 -6.02
C GLY A 81 11.12 -8.74 -5.03
N ALA A 82 10.89 -8.36 -3.76
CA ALA A 82 10.33 -9.26 -2.76
C ALA A 82 8.89 -9.69 -3.08
N ALA A 83 8.05 -8.79 -3.58
CA ALA A 83 6.67 -9.09 -3.96
C ALA A 83 6.59 -10.03 -5.18
N GLN A 84 7.42 -9.80 -6.20
CA GLN A 84 7.53 -10.71 -7.35
C GLN A 84 8.05 -12.09 -6.93
N SER A 85 9.02 -12.14 -6.03
CA SER A 85 9.51 -13.39 -5.45
C SER A 85 8.38 -14.13 -4.72
N ALA A 86 7.58 -13.43 -3.92
CA ALA A 86 6.42 -14.03 -3.26
C ALA A 86 5.40 -14.61 -4.25
N GLN A 87 5.07 -13.89 -5.33
CA GLN A 87 4.19 -14.39 -6.39
C GLN A 87 4.77 -15.66 -7.03
N ALA A 88 6.03 -15.62 -7.47
CA ALA A 88 6.68 -16.76 -8.12
C ALA A 88 6.73 -17.99 -7.21
N LEU A 89 7.10 -17.81 -5.94
CA LEU A 89 7.12 -18.89 -4.95
C LEU A 89 5.72 -19.46 -4.71
N THR A 90 4.70 -18.61 -4.65
CA THR A 90 3.31 -19.06 -4.45
C THR A 90 2.80 -19.88 -5.63
N VAL A 91 3.10 -19.46 -6.87
CA VAL A 91 2.74 -20.19 -8.10
C VAL A 91 3.42 -21.56 -8.13
N VAL A 92 4.72 -21.63 -7.81
CA VAL A 92 5.49 -22.90 -7.79
C VAL A 92 4.94 -23.86 -6.74
N THR A 93 4.45 -23.36 -5.61
CA THR A 93 3.84 -24.21 -4.57
C THR A 93 2.44 -24.73 -4.91
N GLY A 94 1.85 -24.30 -6.04
CA GLY A 94 0.71 -24.99 -6.66
C GLY A 94 -0.66 -24.73 -6.04
N VAL A 95 -0.87 -23.60 -5.35
CA VAL A 95 -2.15 -23.28 -4.71
C VAL A 95 -2.58 -21.86 -5.08
N ALA A 96 -3.86 -21.68 -5.43
CA ALA A 96 -4.55 -20.38 -5.44
C ALA A 96 -4.76 -19.91 -3.99
N ASP A 97 -3.67 -19.83 -3.24
CA ASP A 97 -3.64 -19.51 -1.83
C ASP A 97 -3.96 -18.02 -1.65
N GLU A 98 -4.54 -17.66 -0.51
CA GLU A 98 -4.66 -16.30 0.02
C GLU A 98 -3.36 -15.49 -0.16
N ARG A 99 -2.21 -16.17 -0.14
CA ARG A 99 -0.88 -15.61 -0.40
C ARG A 99 -0.71 -15.04 -1.81
N LEU A 100 -1.29 -15.64 -2.86
CA LEU A 100 -1.18 -15.14 -4.22
C LEU A 100 -1.99 -13.84 -4.38
N PHE A 101 -3.15 -13.77 -3.73
CA PHE A 101 -3.94 -12.54 -3.65
C PHE A 101 -3.19 -11.46 -2.88
N ALA A 102 -2.60 -11.79 -1.73
CA ALA A 102 -1.79 -10.86 -0.95
C ALA A 102 -0.59 -10.34 -1.77
N ALA A 103 0.12 -11.22 -2.47
CA ALA A 103 1.24 -10.83 -3.30
C ALA A 103 0.82 -9.92 -4.46
N SER A 104 -0.28 -10.24 -5.14
CA SER A 104 -0.80 -9.44 -6.25
C SER A 104 -1.32 -8.08 -5.78
N ALA A 105 -1.98 -8.01 -4.63
CA ALA A 105 -2.38 -6.75 -4.01
C ALA A 105 -1.16 -5.87 -3.68
N VAL A 106 -0.10 -6.47 -3.11
CA VAL A 106 1.14 -5.75 -2.77
C VAL A 106 1.87 -5.26 -4.03
N VAL A 107 1.95 -6.06 -5.10
CA VAL A 107 2.55 -5.62 -6.39
C VAL A 107 1.78 -4.44 -6.98
N ALA A 108 0.45 -4.55 -7.08
CA ALA A 108 -0.39 -3.47 -7.59
C ALA A 108 -0.23 -2.18 -6.75
N ASP A 109 -0.15 -2.33 -5.43
CA ASP A 109 0.03 -1.20 -4.53
C ASP A 109 1.41 -0.54 -4.62
N ILE A 110 2.47 -1.35 -4.79
CA ILE A 110 3.83 -0.86 -5.05
C ILE A 110 3.84 -0.05 -6.34
N ALA A 111 3.22 -0.53 -7.40
CA ALA A 111 3.13 0.20 -8.67
C ALA A 111 2.37 1.52 -8.51
N CYS A 112 1.26 1.54 -7.74
CA CYS A 112 0.56 2.77 -7.39
C CYS A 112 1.45 3.75 -6.58
N CYS A 113 2.19 3.25 -5.59
CA CYS A 113 3.11 4.05 -4.77
C CYS A 113 4.29 4.60 -5.59
N ALA A 114 4.79 3.80 -6.51
CA ALA A 114 5.86 4.12 -7.44
C ALA A 114 5.46 5.17 -8.46
N GLY A 115 4.15 5.42 -8.62
CA GLY A 115 3.65 6.17 -9.76
C GLY A 115 4.17 5.53 -11.05
N ASP A 116 3.97 4.23 -11.21
CA ASP A 116 4.37 3.54 -12.43
C ASP A 116 3.20 3.57 -13.43
N PRO A 117 3.42 3.90 -14.72
CA PRO A 117 2.40 3.73 -15.76
C PRO A 117 1.81 2.31 -15.83
N ALA A 118 2.57 1.29 -15.42
CA ALA A 118 2.13 -0.10 -15.33
C ALA A 118 1.12 -0.36 -14.19
N ALA A 119 0.91 0.57 -13.25
CA ALA A 119 0.02 0.37 -12.11
C ALA A 119 -1.42 0.01 -12.52
N VAL A 120 -1.91 0.54 -13.65
CA VAL A 120 -3.23 0.19 -14.19
C VAL A 120 -3.29 -1.28 -14.62
N ALA A 121 -2.22 -1.78 -15.24
CA ALA A 121 -2.12 -3.17 -15.66
C ALA A 121 -2.03 -4.10 -14.44
N GLU A 122 -1.19 -3.80 -13.46
CA GLU A 122 -1.05 -4.60 -12.24
C GLU A 122 -2.36 -4.69 -11.44
N CYS A 123 -3.08 -3.57 -11.29
CA CYS A 123 -4.41 -3.58 -10.66
C CYS A 123 -5.42 -4.41 -11.48
N THR A 124 -5.28 -4.45 -12.80
CA THR A 124 -6.14 -5.25 -13.68
C THR A 124 -5.85 -6.74 -13.56
N GLU A 125 -4.58 -7.13 -13.43
CA GLU A 125 -4.22 -8.53 -13.17
C GLU A 125 -4.72 -8.98 -11.79
N TYR A 126 -4.58 -8.15 -10.76
CA TYR A 126 -5.16 -8.44 -9.45
C TYR A 126 -6.70 -8.58 -9.52
N PHE A 127 -7.38 -7.71 -10.28
CA PHE A 127 -8.82 -7.82 -10.52
C PHE A 127 -9.19 -9.16 -11.18
N LYS A 128 -8.49 -9.56 -12.25
CA LYS A 128 -8.75 -10.81 -12.97
C LYS A 128 -8.57 -12.02 -12.05
N LEU A 129 -7.53 -12.01 -11.21
CA LEU A 129 -7.28 -13.06 -10.24
C LEU A 129 -8.43 -13.18 -9.24
N ALA A 130 -8.91 -12.07 -8.67
CA ALA A 130 -10.05 -12.05 -7.76
C ALA A 130 -11.35 -12.52 -8.44
N ALA A 131 -11.60 -12.07 -9.68
CA ALA A 131 -12.77 -12.45 -10.45
C ALA A 131 -12.78 -13.95 -10.79
N ALA A 132 -11.62 -14.54 -11.07
CA ALA A 132 -11.49 -15.97 -11.38
C ALA A 132 -11.90 -16.89 -10.23
N VAL A 133 -11.90 -16.39 -8.98
CA VAL A 133 -12.36 -17.12 -7.79
C VAL A 133 -13.65 -16.56 -7.20
N HIS A 134 -14.34 -15.66 -7.92
CA HIS A 134 -15.56 -15.00 -7.47
C HIS A 134 -15.43 -14.22 -6.14
N ASP A 135 -14.24 -13.72 -5.82
CA ASP A 135 -14.03 -12.81 -4.69
C ASP A 135 -14.36 -11.38 -5.14
N GLU A 136 -15.64 -11.02 -5.04
CA GLU A 136 -16.11 -9.68 -5.41
C GLU A 136 -15.38 -8.59 -4.62
N VAL A 137 -15.14 -8.79 -3.32
CA VAL A 137 -14.54 -7.78 -2.46
C VAL A 137 -13.14 -7.41 -2.94
N ARG A 138 -12.29 -8.41 -3.18
CA ARG A 138 -10.94 -8.20 -3.74
C ARG A 138 -11.00 -7.60 -5.13
N ALA A 139 -11.96 -8.00 -5.96
CA ALA A 139 -12.13 -7.42 -7.29
C ALA A 139 -12.43 -5.92 -7.21
N TYR A 140 -13.34 -5.48 -6.34
CA TYR A 140 -13.64 -4.06 -6.17
C TYR A 140 -12.52 -3.29 -5.47
N CYS A 141 -11.75 -3.90 -4.57
CA CYS A 141 -10.51 -3.33 -4.05
C CYS A 141 -9.50 -3.06 -5.17
N ALA A 142 -9.26 -4.05 -6.03
CA ALA A 142 -8.39 -3.90 -7.20
C ALA A 142 -8.90 -2.83 -8.17
N ALA A 143 -10.21 -2.74 -8.39
CA ALA A 143 -10.82 -1.71 -9.22
C ALA A 143 -10.64 -0.30 -8.63
N ALA A 144 -10.74 -0.16 -7.30
CA ALA A 144 -10.52 1.12 -6.61
C ALA A 144 -9.05 1.57 -6.71
N MET A 145 -8.10 0.64 -6.54
CA MET A 145 -6.67 0.91 -6.77
C MET A 145 -6.41 1.30 -8.24
N ARG A 146 -7.03 0.59 -9.18
CA ARG A 146 -6.97 0.92 -10.62
C ARG A 146 -7.49 2.31 -10.89
N ALA A 147 -8.57 2.72 -10.23
CA ALA A 147 -9.12 4.07 -10.38
C ALA A 147 -8.14 5.15 -9.91
N VAL A 148 -7.43 4.93 -8.79
CA VAL A 148 -6.35 5.81 -8.34
C VAL A 148 -5.18 5.83 -9.32
N ALA A 149 -4.79 4.68 -9.87
CA ALA A 149 -3.73 4.61 -10.88
C ALA A 149 -4.11 5.34 -12.19
N GLN A 150 -5.34 5.14 -12.67
CA GLN A 150 -5.88 5.82 -13.86
C GLN A 150 -5.97 7.33 -13.63
N PHE A 151 -6.43 7.74 -12.45
CA PHE A 151 -6.45 9.14 -12.05
C PHE A 151 -5.05 9.73 -12.09
N HIS A 152 -4.02 9.05 -11.58
CA HIS A 152 -2.67 9.61 -11.62
C HIS A 152 -2.08 9.72 -13.02
N TRP A 153 -2.28 8.72 -13.88
CA TRP A 153 -1.47 8.54 -15.09
C TRP A 153 -2.16 8.80 -16.42
N LEU A 154 -3.48 8.57 -16.48
CA LEU A 154 -4.18 8.56 -17.75
C LEU A 154 -5.12 9.76 -17.85
N ASP A 155 -6.10 9.81 -16.97
CA ASP A 155 -7.20 10.76 -17.05
C ASP A 155 -7.96 10.82 -15.73
N CYS A 156 -8.06 12.02 -15.14
CA CYS A 156 -8.89 12.28 -13.97
C CYS A 156 -10.35 11.89 -14.15
N VAL A 157 -10.94 12.09 -15.34
CA VAL A 157 -12.35 11.83 -15.59
C VAL A 157 -12.60 10.32 -15.56
N ALA A 158 -11.81 9.55 -16.31
CA ALA A 158 -11.89 8.09 -16.30
C ALA A 158 -11.63 7.50 -14.90
N GLY A 159 -10.58 7.96 -14.21
CA GLY A 159 -10.24 7.50 -12.86
C GLY A 159 -11.37 7.78 -11.86
N ARG A 160 -11.94 9.00 -11.87
CA ARG A 160 -13.04 9.36 -10.98
C ARG A 160 -14.31 8.59 -11.30
N ALA A 161 -14.68 8.48 -12.57
CA ALA A 161 -15.87 7.72 -12.99
C ALA A 161 -15.79 6.24 -12.61
N LEU A 162 -14.60 5.63 -12.73
CA LEU A 162 -14.39 4.25 -12.26
C LEU A 162 -14.59 4.15 -10.75
N LEU A 163 -14.04 5.08 -9.97
CA LEU A 163 -14.17 5.06 -8.51
C LEU A 163 -15.62 5.34 -8.06
N GLU A 164 -16.35 6.21 -8.75
CA GLU A 164 -17.80 6.44 -8.54
C GLU A 164 -18.62 5.17 -8.80
N SER A 165 -18.24 4.38 -9.81
CA SER A 165 -18.85 3.07 -10.08
C SER A 165 -18.59 2.07 -8.95
N VAL A 166 -17.34 2.01 -8.45
CA VAL A 166 -17.00 1.19 -7.28
C VAL A 166 -17.80 1.63 -6.06
N HIS A 167 -17.87 2.93 -5.78
CA HIS A 167 -18.60 3.48 -4.64
C HIS A 167 -20.06 3.05 -4.63
N ARG A 168 -20.76 3.20 -5.77
CA ARG A 168 -22.16 2.81 -5.90
C ARG A 168 -22.37 1.33 -5.58
N ARG A 169 -21.45 0.45 -6.02
CA ARG A 169 -21.55 -0.97 -5.69
C ARG A 169 -21.33 -1.23 -4.20
N CYS A 170 -20.34 -0.59 -3.58
CA CYS A 170 -20.01 -0.83 -2.18
C CYS A 170 -21.13 -0.43 -1.22
N LEU A 171 -22.01 0.51 -1.62
CA LEU A 171 -23.20 0.87 -0.83
C LEU A 171 -24.22 -0.27 -0.71
N ASP A 172 -24.19 -1.25 -1.62
CA ASP A 172 -25.09 -2.41 -1.59
C ASP A 172 -24.59 -3.53 -0.67
N TRP A 173 -23.38 -3.41 -0.10
CA TRP A 173 -22.79 -4.43 0.77
C TRP A 173 -23.20 -4.25 2.23
N ALA A 174 -23.74 -5.32 2.83
CA ALA A 174 -24.16 -5.31 4.24
C ALA A 174 -23.03 -4.91 5.22
N ASP A 175 -21.81 -5.39 4.98
CA ASP A 175 -20.63 -5.14 5.82
C ASP A 175 -19.62 -4.16 5.18
N GLY A 176 -20.01 -3.48 4.09
CA GLY A 176 -19.10 -2.67 3.27
C GLY A 176 -18.92 -1.22 3.71
N ALA A 177 -19.44 -0.81 4.87
CA ALA A 177 -19.51 0.59 5.27
C ALA A 177 -18.13 1.26 5.34
N ASP A 178 -17.12 0.59 5.92
CA ASP A 178 -15.75 1.13 6.02
C ASP A 178 -15.11 1.29 4.64
N PHE A 179 -15.31 0.30 3.76
CA PHE A 179 -14.80 0.34 2.39
C PHE A 179 -15.50 1.44 1.58
N ALA A 180 -16.82 1.57 1.68
CA ALA A 180 -17.59 2.62 1.02
C ALA A 180 -17.14 4.02 1.47
N GLN A 181 -16.91 4.21 2.78
CA GLN A 181 -16.41 5.48 3.33
C GLN A 181 -15.01 5.80 2.81
N MET A 182 -14.08 4.83 2.78
CA MET A 182 -12.74 5.01 2.21
C MET A 182 -12.79 5.45 0.74
N VAL A 183 -13.71 4.86 -0.04
CA VAL A 183 -13.93 5.23 -1.44
C VAL A 183 -14.49 6.65 -1.55
N ALA A 184 -15.49 7.01 -0.74
CA ALA A 184 -16.08 8.35 -0.72
C ALA A 184 -15.06 9.45 -0.34
N ASP A 185 -14.21 9.18 0.66
CA ASP A 185 -13.13 10.09 1.05
C ASP A 185 -12.13 10.28 -0.11
N THR A 186 -11.84 9.22 -0.85
CA THR A 186 -10.94 9.26 -2.01
C THR A 186 -11.53 10.06 -3.17
N LEU A 187 -12.82 9.90 -3.46
CA LEU A 187 -13.54 10.74 -4.44
C LEU A 187 -13.47 12.23 -4.07
N THR A 188 -13.64 12.55 -2.79
CA THR A 188 -13.52 13.93 -2.30
C THR A 188 -12.12 14.49 -2.56
N VAL A 189 -11.06 13.71 -2.31
CA VAL A 189 -9.69 14.14 -2.58
C VAL A 189 -9.40 14.26 -4.09
N MET A 190 -9.96 13.38 -4.93
CA MET A 190 -9.85 13.51 -6.40
C MET A 190 -10.51 14.80 -6.89
N ALA A 191 -11.69 15.16 -6.36
CA ALA A 191 -12.37 16.42 -6.70
C ALA A 191 -11.52 17.64 -6.32
N LEU A 192 -10.98 17.67 -5.09
CA LEU A 192 -10.06 18.73 -4.64
C LEU A 192 -8.82 18.86 -5.53
N ALA A 193 -8.27 17.72 -6.00
CA ALA A 193 -7.14 17.71 -6.92
C ALA A 193 -7.51 18.32 -8.29
N CYS A 194 -8.69 17.97 -8.83
CA CYS A 194 -9.18 18.53 -10.10
C CYS A 194 -9.47 20.03 -10.02
N ASP A 195 -10.05 20.48 -8.92
CA ASP A 195 -10.46 21.88 -8.74
C ASP A 195 -9.28 22.80 -8.37
N GLY A 196 -8.07 22.23 -8.18
CA GLY A 196 -6.87 22.96 -7.78
C GLY A 196 -6.93 23.54 -6.36
N SER A 197 -7.95 23.22 -5.58
CA SER A 197 -8.20 23.79 -4.26
C SER A 197 -7.90 22.77 -3.16
N GLY A 198 -7.05 23.14 -2.19
CA GLY A 198 -6.87 22.35 -0.95
C GLY A 198 -6.20 20.97 -1.09
N TYR A 199 -5.86 20.53 -2.30
CA TYR A 199 -5.08 19.30 -2.50
C TYR A 199 -3.67 19.47 -1.92
N ARG A 200 -3.31 18.57 -1.00
CA ARG A 200 -2.01 18.59 -0.31
C ARG A 200 -1.34 17.24 -0.45
N LEU A 201 -0.12 17.28 -0.95
CA LEU A 201 0.76 16.11 -0.96
C LEU A 201 1.11 15.72 0.47
N ASP A 202 1.11 14.41 0.68
CA ASP A 202 1.65 13.79 1.87
C ASP A 202 2.46 12.55 1.45
N PRO A 203 3.75 12.71 1.12
CA PRO A 203 4.62 11.60 0.74
C PRO A 203 4.80 10.57 1.86
N ARG A 204 4.49 10.96 3.10
CA ARG A 204 4.60 10.11 4.29
C ARG A 204 3.29 9.41 4.66
N ALA A 205 2.19 9.76 3.98
CA ALA A 205 0.93 9.05 4.11
C ALA A 205 1.16 7.58 3.74
N TRP A 206 0.90 6.72 4.72
CA TRP A 206 0.95 5.28 4.52
C TRP A 206 -0.13 4.62 5.33
N ALA A 207 -0.76 3.69 4.65
CA ALA A 207 -1.67 2.71 5.19
C ALA A 207 -1.24 1.35 4.63
N PRO A 208 -1.34 0.27 5.43
CA PRO A 208 -1.14 -1.10 4.97
C PRO A 208 -1.99 -1.43 3.74
N VAL A 209 -1.52 -2.37 2.94
CA VAL A 209 -2.25 -2.84 1.75
C VAL A 209 -3.42 -3.74 2.21
N PRO A 210 -4.68 -3.39 1.89
CA PRO A 210 -5.81 -4.27 2.14
C PRO A 210 -5.65 -5.59 1.39
N GLY A 211 -5.87 -6.70 2.07
CA GLY A 211 -5.66 -8.03 1.52
C GLY A 211 -4.20 -8.48 1.51
N GLY A 212 -3.26 -7.65 1.97
CA GLY A 212 -1.84 -7.99 2.18
C GLY A 212 -1.60 -8.72 3.50
N MET A 213 -0.34 -9.08 3.78
CA MET A 213 0.01 -9.75 5.04
C MET A 213 -0.09 -8.83 6.25
N LEU A 214 0.16 -7.53 6.14
CA LEU A 214 0.02 -6.61 7.27
C LEU A 214 -1.43 -6.29 7.61
N HIS A 215 -2.32 -6.38 6.62
CA HIS A 215 -3.76 -6.13 6.77
C HIS A 215 -4.55 -7.07 5.86
N PRO A 216 -4.82 -8.31 6.30
CA PRO A 216 -5.43 -9.33 5.46
C PRO A 216 -6.90 -9.03 5.13
N GLU A 217 -7.58 -8.23 5.95
CA GLU A 217 -9.00 -7.96 5.77
C GLU A 217 -9.27 -6.88 4.72
N VAL A 218 -10.02 -7.26 3.68
CA VAL A 218 -10.31 -6.39 2.54
C VAL A 218 -11.59 -5.58 2.75
N LEU A 219 -12.58 -6.15 3.45
CA LEU A 219 -13.85 -5.48 3.76
C LEU A 219 -13.70 -4.34 4.78
N HIS A 220 -12.70 -4.44 5.66
CA HIS A 220 -12.39 -3.44 6.68
C HIS A 220 -11.02 -2.82 6.43
N PRO A 221 -10.80 -2.15 5.28
CA PRO A 221 -9.50 -1.60 4.93
C PRO A 221 -9.15 -0.45 5.90
N PRO A 222 -7.86 -0.10 6.05
CA PRO A 222 -7.49 1.10 6.79
C PRO A 222 -8.16 2.32 6.14
N ALA A 223 -8.89 3.13 6.91
CA ALA A 223 -9.74 4.21 6.40
C ALA A 223 -9.06 5.17 5.42
N ARG A 224 -7.74 5.36 5.55
CA ARG A 224 -6.94 6.27 4.69
C ARG A 224 -6.18 5.56 3.57
N TYR A 225 -6.46 4.30 3.27
CA TYR A 225 -5.64 3.53 2.34
C TYR A 225 -5.59 4.15 0.93
N LEU A 226 -6.72 4.25 0.24
CA LEU A 226 -6.75 4.83 -1.12
C LEU A 226 -6.34 6.31 -1.14
N THR A 227 -6.83 7.10 -0.19
CA THR A 227 -6.45 8.52 -0.06
C THR A 227 -4.93 8.71 0.16
N SER A 228 -4.29 7.80 0.89
CA SER A 228 -2.83 7.85 1.08
C SER A 228 -2.09 7.65 -0.23
N ARG A 229 -2.53 6.73 -1.11
CA ARG A 229 -1.92 6.53 -2.44
C ARG A 229 -2.14 7.73 -3.34
N LEU A 230 -3.34 8.31 -3.29
CA LEU A 230 -3.66 9.50 -4.04
C LEU A 230 -2.81 10.72 -3.63
N ARG A 231 -2.52 10.90 -2.34
CA ARG A 231 -1.77 12.07 -1.82
C ARG A 231 -0.24 11.96 -1.91
N ARG A 232 0.31 10.81 -2.28
CA ARG A 232 1.77 10.64 -2.34
C ARG A 232 2.43 11.44 -3.47
N ARG A 233 1.71 11.69 -4.56
CA ARG A 233 2.24 12.29 -5.78
C ARG A 233 1.22 13.18 -6.44
N MET A 234 1.69 14.18 -7.18
CA MET A 234 0.81 14.93 -8.07
C MET A 234 0.40 14.04 -9.24
N PRO A 235 -0.83 14.18 -9.76
CA PRO A 235 -1.20 13.54 -11.00
C PRO A 235 -0.30 14.03 -12.15
N ALA A 236 0.08 13.12 -13.04
CA ALA A 236 0.97 13.41 -14.18
C ALA A 236 0.25 14.10 -15.35
N HIS A 237 -1.07 14.18 -15.27
CA HIS A 237 -1.94 14.78 -16.26
C HIS A 237 -2.51 16.09 -15.70
N THR A 238 -2.84 17.02 -16.60
CA THR A 238 -3.59 18.22 -16.25
C THR A 238 -5.07 17.85 -16.16
N CYS A 239 -5.63 17.82 -14.95
CA CYS A 239 -7.07 17.87 -14.78
C CYS A 239 -7.53 19.16 -15.48
N GLY A 240 -8.50 19.06 -16.40
CA GLY A 240 -8.87 20.16 -17.28
C GLY A 240 -9.01 21.47 -16.51
N ALA A 241 -8.00 22.34 -16.63
CA ALA A 241 -8.25 23.75 -16.49
C ALA A 241 -9.34 24.04 -17.51
N ALA A 242 -10.50 24.52 -17.06
CA ALA A 242 -11.41 25.20 -17.96
C ALA A 242 -10.53 26.13 -18.81
N SER A 243 -10.54 25.92 -20.13
CA SER A 243 -9.80 26.76 -21.06
C SER A 243 -10.00 28.22 -20.65
N PRO A 244 -8.94 29.03 -20.52
CA PRO A 244 -9.15 30.46 -20.30
C PRO A 244 -10.09 30.97 -21.39
N PRO A 245 -11.03 31.88 -21.08
CA PRO A 245 -11.94 32.41 -22.08
C PRO A 245 -11.10 32.94 -23.24
N ALA A 246 -11.42 32.48 -24.45
CA ALA A 246 -10.82 33.04 -25.66
C ALA A 246 -11.08 34.55 -25.65
N VAL A 247 -10.00 35.33 -25.71
CA VAL A 247 -10.03 36.79 -25.86
C VAL A 247 -10.58 37.14 -27.23
#